data_AF-A0A447UQY2-F1
#
_entry.id   AF-A0A447UQY2-F1
#
_cell.length_a   1.000
_cell.length_b   1.000
_cell.length_c   1.000
_cell.angle_alpha   90.00
_cell.angle_beta   90.00
_cell.angle_gamma   90.00
#
_symmetry.space_group_name_H-M   'P 1'
#
loop_
_entity.id
_entity.type
_entity.pdbx_description
1 polymer ?
#
loop_
_entity_poly.entity_id
_entity_poly.type
_entity_poly.pdbx_seq_one_letter_code
_entity_poly.pdbx_strand_id
1 'polypeptide(L)'
;MPSRDINVSIYCPQPQVMALFVHGAAGPQGRFLFGNGGGLALKASQMILDGRSYMIGKTTDRNEFIPADGHADTQLLHNNEAIIAIENNEAARGQQLNFTLTLTPVLNEKQFRNVSDNTEMESNLSWELLTH
;
A
#
# COMPACT_ATOMS: atom_id res chain seq x y z
N MET A 1 13.02 -3.56 -14.23
CA MET A 1 12.09 -4.66 -13.94
C MET A 1 10.67 -4.17 -14.14
N PRO A 2 9.74 -5.00 -14.64
CA PRO A 2 8.39 -4.54 -14.89
C PRO A 2 7.68 -4.29 -13.56
N SER A 3 7.29 -3.04 -13.33
CA SER A 3 6.30 -2.72 -12.29
C SER A 3 4.93 -3.27 -12.69
N ARG A 4 4.09 -3.52 -11.71
CA ARG A 4 2.68 -3.90 -11.91
C ARG A 4 1.80 -2.84 -11.25
N ASP A 5 0.88 -2.29 -12.03
CA ASP A 5 -0.14 -1.40 -11.51
C ASP A 5 -1.42 -2.18 -11.24
N ILE A 6 -2.00 -1.95 -10.07
CA ILE A 6 -3.24 -2.56 -9.59
C ILE A 6 -4.20 -1.43 -9.26
N ASN A 7 -5.35 -1.39 -9.92
CA ASN A 7 -6.42 -0.48 -9.56
C ASN A 7 -7.28 -1.12 -8.47
N VAL A 8 -7.41 -0.44 -7.34
CA VAL A 8 -8.25 -0.89 -6.23
C VAL A 8 -9.51 -0.02 -6.20
N SER A 9 -10.66 -0.66 -6.08
CA SER A 9 -11.96 0.00 -5.93
C SER A 9 -12.69 -0.64 -4.74
N ILE A 10 -13.09 0.20 -3.79
CA ILE A 10 -13.78 -0.19 -2.57
C ILE A 10 -15.10 0.57 -2.51
N TYR A 11 -16.16 -0.13 -2.10
CA TYR A 11 -17.48 0.44 -1.89
C TYR A 11 -18.04 0.05 -0.52
N CYS A 12 -18.46 1.05 0.25
CA CYS A 12 -19.17 0.92 1.51
C CYS A 12 -20.63 1.42 1.33
N PRO A 13 -21.65 0.69 1.86
CA PRO A 13 -23.06 1.12 1.76
C PRO A 13 -23.40 2.45 2.46
N GLN A 14 -22.57 2.87 3.42
CA GLN A 14 -22.71 4.13 4.15
C GLN A 14 -21.36 4.87 4.12
N PRO A 15 -21.36 6.21 4.18
CA PRO A 15 -20.11 6.95 4.29
C PRO A 15 -19.33 6.56 5.54
N GLN A 16 -18.12 6.03 5.36
CA GLN A 16 -17.21 5.62 6.43
C GLN A 16 -15.79 6.10 6.13
N VAL A 17 -14.98 6.23 7.17
CA VAL A 17 -13.53 6.34 7.00
C VAL A 17 -13.03 4.95 6.61
N MET A 18 -12.25 4.87 5.53
CA MET A 18 -11.73 3.61 5.01
C MET A 18 -10.22 3.59 5.12
N ALA A 19 -9.68 2.60 5.84
CA ALA A 19 -8.25 2.35 5.95
C ALA A 19 -7.92 0.99 5.34
N LEU A 20 -7.05 0.98 4.32
CA LEU A 20 -6.59 -0.28 3.72
C LEU A 20 -5.19 -0.62 4.23
N PHE A 21 -5.13 -1.57 5.15
CA PHE A 21 -3.88 -2.14 5.66
C PHE A 21 -3.28 -3.12 4.67
N VAL A 22 -1.95 -3.10 4.58
CA VAL A 22 -1.19 -4.10 3.83
C VAL A 22 -0.28 -4.89 4.76
N HIS A 23 -0.34 -6.21 4.61
CA HIS A 23 0.47 -7.15 5.36
C HIS A 23 1.21 -8.09 4.42
N GLY A 24 2.40 -8.50 4.81
CA GLY A 24 3.17 -9.49 4.07
C GLY A 24 4.47 -9.84 4.78
N ALA A 25 5.22 -10.76 4.19
CA ALA A 25 6.59 -11.03 4.64
C ALA A 25 7.44 -9.77 4.47
N ALA A 26 8.06 -9.30 5.55
CA ALA A 26 8.79 -8.05 5.56
C ALA A 26 10.16 -8.19 6.23
N GLY A 27 11.14 -7.50 5.67
CA GLY A 27 12.49 -7.38 6.21
C GLY A 27 12.63 -6.17 7.14
N PRO A 28 13.88 -5.74 7.40
CA PRO A 28 14.16 -4.55 8.19
C PRO A 28 13.40 -3.33 7.66
N GLN A 29 12.95 -2.48 8.58
CA GLN A 29 12.19 -1.25 8.28
C GLN A 29 10.85 -1.50 7.57
N GLY A 30 10.31 -2.72 7.62
CA GLY A 30 8.98 -3.03 7.07
C GLY A 30 8.94 -3.14 5.55
N ARG A 31 10.09 -3.20 4.86
CA ARG A 31 10.14 -3.43 3.42
C ARG A 31 9.65 -4.84 3.08
N PHE A 32 8.70 -4.96 2.18
CA PHE A 32 8.21 -6.26 1.74
C PHE A 32 9.30 -7.07 1.05
N LEU A 33 9.35 -8.37 1.34
CA LEU A 33 10.29 -9.30 0.77
C LEU A 33 9.81 -9.79 -0.60
N PHE A 34 10.76 -10.07 -1.49
CA PHE A 34 10.50 -10.65 -2.81
C PHE A 34 11.58 -11.69 -3.15
N GLY A 35 11.18 -12.96 -3.20
CA GLY A 35 12.10 -14.10 -3.34
C GLY A 35 13.19 -14.15 -2.26
N ASN A 36 14.32 -14.78 -2.60
CA ASN A 36 15.45 -14.96 -1.68
C ASN A 36 16.34 -13.71 -1.59
N GLY A 37 15.84 -12.68 -0.90
CA GLY A 37 16.62 -11.50 -0.50
C GLY A 37 16.33 -10.21 -1.29
N GLY A 38 15.26 -10.21 -2.11
CA GLY A 38 14.82 -9.04 -2.85
C GLY A 38 13.81 -8.23 -2.04
N GLY A 39 13.57 -7.00 -2.47
CA GLY A 39 12.51 -6.16 -1.95
C GLY A 39 11.34 -6.06 -2.92
N LEU A 40 10.16 -5.77 -2.41
CA LEU A 40 9.01 -5.30 -3.18
C LEU A 40 8.62 -3.92 -2.65
N ALA A 41 8.70 -2.91 -3.52
CA ALA A 41 8.22 -1.57 -3.18
C ALA A 41 6.74 -1.45 -3.57
N LEU A 42 5.92 -0.98 -2.62
CA LEU A 42 4.49 -0.74 -2.82
C LEU A 42 4.23 0.76 -2.72
N LYS A 43 3.72 1.35 -3.80
CA LYS A 43 3.38 2.78 -3.84
C LYS A 43 1.90 2.97 -4.13
N ALA A 44 1.18 3.68 -3.28
CA ALA A 44 -0.18 4.12 -3.55
C ALA A 44 -0.17 5.49 -4.25
N SER A 45 -1.10 5.71 -5.17
CA SER A 45 -1.28 6.98 -5.90
C SER A 45 -2.73 7.16 -6.34
N GLN A 46 -3.06 8.36 -6.84
CA GLN A 46 -4.36 8.65 -7.50
C GLN A 46 -5.57 8.33 -6.63
N MET A 47 -5.53 8.74 -5.35
CA MET A 47 -6.62 8.47 -4.43
C MET A 47 -7.84 9.36 -4.72
N ILE A 48 -8.96 8.71 -4.97
CA ILE A 48 -10.26 9.31 -5.27
C ILE A 48 -11.28 8.76 -4.28
N LEU A 49 -11.94 9.65 -3.54
CA LEU A 49 -13.03 9.32 -2.63
C LEU A 49 -14.30 10.04 -3.11
N ASP A 50 -15.36 9.29 -3.38
CA ASP A 50 -16.64 9.78 -3.90
C ASP A 50 -16.50 10.70 -5.13
N GLY A 51 -15.53 10.39 -6.01
CA GLY A 51 -15.28 11.12 -7.25
C GLY A 51 -14.39 12.36 -7.13
N ARG A 52 -13.93 12.72 -5.93
CA ARG A 52 -12.97 13.82 -5.69
C ARG A 52 -11.59 13.28 -5.35
N SER A 53 -10.53 13.93 -5.81
CA SER A 53 -9.14 13.57 -5.46
C SER A 53 -8.79 13.99 -4.04
N TYR A 54 -8.03 13.15 -3.32
CA TYR A 54 -7.54 13.41 -1.97
C TYR A 54 -6.05 13.12 -1.87
N MET A 55 -5.39 13.76 -0.91
CA MET A 55 -4.05 13.34 -0.50
C MET A 55 -4.12 11.99 0.22
N ILE A 56 -3.04 11.23 0.12
CA ILE A 56 -2.88 9.94 0.77
C ILE A 56 -2.10 10.15 2.06
N GLY A 57 -2.74 9.83 3.18
CA GLY A 57 -2.10 9.67 4.48
C GLY A 57 -1.77 8.22 4.75
N LYS A 58 -0.89 8.00 5.74
CA LYS A 58 -0.62 6.67 6.28
C LYS A 58 -1.05 6.60 7.73
N THR A 59 -1.41 5.42 8.19
CA THR A 59 -1.64 5.17 9.62
C THR A 59 -1.20 3.75 10.00
N THR A 60 -0.84 3.57 11.26
CA THR A 60 -0.68 2.24 11.89
C THR A 60 -1.71 2.02 12.99
N ASP A 61 -2.48 3.07 13.32
CA ASP A 61 -3.59 2.96 14.25
C ASP A 61 -4.77 2.28 13.56
N ARG A 62 -5.19 1.15 14.13
CA ARG A 62 -6.25 0.30 13.58
C ARG A 62 -7.63 0.62 14.16
N ASN A 63 -7.72 1.56 15.10
CA ASN A 63 -8.95 1.88 15.82
C ASN A 63 -9.53 3.25 15.46
N GLU A 64 -8.73 4.31 15.43
CA GLU A 64 -9.23 5.67 15.15
C GLU A 64 -8.73 6.20 13.81
N PHE A 65 -7.83 5.44 13.14
CA PHE A 65 -7.17 5.80 11.89
C PHE A 65 -6.50 7.17 11.95
N ILE A 66 -5.90 7.50 13.10
CA ILE A 66 -5.17 8.75 13.27
C ILE A 66 -4.04 8.82 12.23
N PRO A 67 -4.01 9.83 11.34
CA PRO A 67 -2.96 9.96 10.34
C PRO A 67 -1.59 10.17 10.99
N ALA A 68 -0.58 9.48 10.48
CA ALA A 68 0.81 9.82 10.74
C ALA A 68 1.17 11.14 10.04
N ASP A 69 2.24 11.80 10.51
CA ASP A 69 2.76 13.00 9.86
C ASP A 69 3.17 12.72 8.41
N GLY A 70 2.77 13.62 7.51
CA GLY A 70 3.12 13.55 6.10
C GLY A 70 2.05 12.87 5.24
N HIS A 71 1.39 13.67 4.43
CA HIS A 71 0.42 13.26 3.42
C HIS A 71 0.83 13.83 2.05
N ALA A 72 0.61 13.06 0.99
CA ALA A 72 1.04 13.43 -0.37
C ALA A 72 0.17 12.71 -1.41
N ASP A 73 0.28 13.13 -2.67
CA ASP A 73 -0.41 12.48 -3.79
C ASP A 73 0.04 11.03 -4.03
N THR A 74 1.20 10.65 -3.48
CA THR A 74 1.72 9.29 -3.50
C THR A 74 2.35 8.91 -2.17
N GLN A 75 2.18 7.66 -1.74
CA GLN A 75 2.77 7.14 -0.50
C GLN A 75 3.47 5.81 -0.74
N LEU A 76 4.69 5.67 -0.21
CA LEU A 76 5.38 4.39 -0.13
C LEU A 76 4.92 3.66 1.14
N LEU A 77 4.47 2.43 0.95
CA LEU A 77 3.94 1.58 2.01
C LEU A 77 4.98 0.62 2.53
N HIS A 78 4.95 0.46 3.85
CA HIS A 78 5.63 -0.57 4.59
C HIS A 78 4.61 -1.53 5.21
N ASN A 79 5.11 -2.68 5.65
CA ASN A 79 4.30 -3.69 6.30
C ASN A 79 3.57 -3.13 7.53
N ASN A 80 2.30 -3.51 7.69
CA ASN A 80 1.39 -3.06 8.74
C ASN A 80 1.01 -1.56 8.68
N GLU A 81 1.36 -0.83 7.62
CA GLU A 81 0.80 0.48 7.35
C GLU A 81 -0.52 0.36 6.58
N ALA A 82 -1.42 1.30 6.82
CA ALA A 82 -2.59 1.54 5.98
C ALA A 82 -2.46 2.85 5.22
N ILE A 83 -3.17 2.93 4.09
CA ILE A 83 -3.51 4.20 3.46
C ILE A 83 -4.91 4.66 3.86
N ILE A 84 -5.06 5.98 3.98
CA ILE A 84 -6.31 6.67 4.24
C ILE A 84 -6.38 7.94 3.38
N ALA A 85 -7.59 8.33 2.99
CA ALA A 85 -7.84 9.62 2.36
C ALA A 85 -7.78 10.74 3.41
N ILE A 86 -7.14 11.86 3.08
CA ILE A 86 -6.95 12.98 4.01
C ILE A 86 -7.66 14.24 3.54
N GLU A 87 -8.44 14.84 4.45
CA GLU A 87 -9.03 16.17 4.32
C GLU A 87 -8.77 16.95 5.61
N ASN A 88 -8.27 18.19 5.50
CA ASN A 88 -7.97 19.05 6.65
C ASN A 88 -7.10 18.38 7.74
N ASN A 89 -6.14 17.54 7.32
CA ASN A 89 -5.24 16.78 8.18
C ASN A 89 -5.92 15.69 9.04
N GLU A 90 -7.15 15.31 8.69
CA GLU A 90 -7.91 14.21 9.30
C GLU A 90 -8.32 13.18 8.25
N ALA A 91 -8.70 11.99 8.71
CA ALA A 91 -9.15 10.92 7.83
C ALA A 91 -10.54 11.25 7.24
N ALA A 92 -10.63 11.28 5.91
CA ALA A 92 -11.85 11.63 5.20
C ALA A 92 -12.85 10.46 5.19
N ARG A 93 -14.14 10.81 5.21
CA ARG A 93 -15.26 9.88 5.19
C ARG A 93 -15.95 9.88 3.82
N GLY A 94 -16.25 8.70 3.29
CA GLY A 94 -16.95 8.55 2.02
C GLY A 94 -17.41 7.11 1.76
N GLN A 95 -17.97 6.86 0.58
CA GLN A 95 -18.56 5.56 0.23
C GLN A 95 -17.74 4.79 -0.79
N GLN A 96 -17.13 5.47 -1.75
CA GLN A 96 -16.41 4.86 -2.85
C GLN A 96 -14.96 5.35 -2.88
N LEU A 97 -14.02 4.48 -2.52
CA LEU A 97 -12.59 4.76 -2.56
C LEU A 97 -11.95 4.04 -3.74
N ASN A 98 -11.19 4.78 -4.54
CA ASN A 98 -10.39 4.25 -5.63
C ASN A 98 -8.96 4.76 -5.54
N PHE A 99 -7.98 3.93 -5.85
CA PHE A 99 -6.57 4.34 -5.94
C PHE A 99 -5.79 3.29 -6.74
N THR A 100 -4.57 3.67 -7.11
CA THR A 100 -3.63 2.82 -7.84
C THR A 100 -2.51 2.37 -6.92
N LEU A 101 -2.21 1.08 -6.92
CA LEU A 101 -1.03 0.50 -6.31
C LEU A 101 -0.03 0.11 -7.37
N THR A 102 1.18 0.67 -7.30
CA THR A 102 2.31 0.24 -8.10
C THR A 102 3.20 -0.67 -7.28
N LEU A 103 3.36 -1.91 -7.72
CA LEU A 103 4.26 -2.90 -7.15
C LEU A 103 5.53 -2.94 -8.02
N THR A 104 6.69 -2.67 -7.41
CA THR A 104 7.98 -2.68 -8.11
C THR A 104 8.95 -3.64 -7.42
N PRO A 105 9.33 -4.74 -8.09
CA PRO A 105 10.43 -5.58 -7.60
C PRO A 105 11.74 -4.80 -7.54
N VAL A 106 12.43 -4.90 -6.42
CA VAL A 106 13.73 -4.28 -6.17
C VAL A 106 14.74 -5.39 -5.93
N LEU A 107 15.47 -5.77 -6.97
CA LEU A 107 16.56 -6.75 -6.89
C LEU A 107 17.93 -6.07 -6.92
N ASN A 108 18.89 -6.68 -6.23
CA ASN A 108 20.30 -6.28 -6.30
C ASN A 108 21.09 -7.23 -7.22
N GLU A 109 22.22 -6.75 -7.76
CA GLU A 109 23.03 -7.52 -8.72
C GLU A 109 23.52 -8.88 -8.19
N LYS A 110 23.68 -9.03 -6.87
CA LYS A 110 24.13 -10.28 -6.26
C LYS A 110 23.09 -11.38 -6.35
N GLN A 111 21.81 -11.03 -6.51
CA GLN A 111 20.71 -11.99 -6.65
C GLN A 111 20.62 -12.64 -8.03
N PHE A 112 21.33 -12.11 -9.02
CA PHE A 112 21.44 -12.74 -10.35
C PHE A 112 22.71 -13.58 -10.50
N ARG A 113 23.63 -13.54 -9.52
CA ARG A 113 24.86 -14.33 -9.54
C ARG A 113 24.59 -15.67 -8.86
N ASN A 114 24.91 -16.78 -9.54
CA ASN A 114 24.67 -18.18 -9.12
C ASN A 114 23.23 -18.70 -9.25
N VAL A 115 22.34 -18.02 -9.98
CA VAL A 115 21.04 -18.57 -10.33
C VAL A 115 21.21 -19.46 -11.57
N SER A 116 21.52 -20.74 -11.35
CA SER A 116 21.58 -21.77 -12.41
C SER A 116 20.21 -22.41 -12.69
N ASP A 117 19.16 -21.96 -12.00
CA ASP A 117 17.87 -22.63 -11.92
C ASP A 117 16.71 -21.64 -12.12
N ASN A 118 15.57 -22.14 -12.59
CA ASN A 118 14.32 -21.41 -12.77
C ASN A 118 13.66 -21.10 -11.42
N THR A 119 14.37 -20.42 -10.51
CA THR A 119 13.81 -20.06 -9.20
C THR A 119 12.72 -19.01 -9.39
N GLU A 120 11.46 -19.41 -9.19
CA GLU A 120 10.35 -18.46 -9.11
C GLU A 120 10.54 -17.55 -7.89
N MET A 121 10.50 -16.24 -8.13
CA MET A 121 10.58 -15.22 -7.08
C MET A 121 9.20 -14.68 -6.80
N GLU A 122 8.75 -14.84 -5.56
CA GLU A 122 7.39 -14.51 -5.17
C GLU A 122 7.36 -13.64 -3.92
N SER A 123 6.21 -13.00 -3.70
CA SER A 123 5.86 -12.30 -2.47
C SER A 123 4.37 -12.50 -2.20
N ASN A 124 4.03 -12.82 -0.95
CA ASN A 124 2.65 -12.94 -0.51
C ASN A 124 2.26 -11.67 0.24
N LEU A 125 1.25 -10.99 -0.29
CA LEU A 125 0.64 -9.79 0.29
C LEU A 125 -0.83 -10.05 0.59
N SER A 126 -1.29 -9.60 1.73
CA SER A 126 -2.70 -9.57 2.11
C SER A 126 -3.13 -8.14 2.41
N TRP A 127 -4.35 -7.83 2.02
CA TRP A 127 -4.94 -6.50 2.20
C TRP A 127 -6.14 -6.63 3.13
N GLU A 128 -6.27 -5.71 4.06
CA GLU A 128 -7.36 -5.69 5.02
C GLU A 128 -8.00 -4.30 5.04
N LEU A 129 -9.28 -4.26 4.68
CA LEU A 129 -10.08 -3.05 4.79
C LEU A 129 -10.68 -2.98 6.18
N LEU A 130 -10.35 -1.92 6.91
CA LEU A 130 -11.02 -1.55 8.14
C LEU A 130 -11.81 -0.26 7.92
N THR A 131 -12.97 -0.14 8.54
CA THR A 131 -13.87 1.00 8.35
C THR A 131 -14.45 1.53 9.65
N HIS A 132 -14.67 2.85 9.73
CA HIS A 132 -15.17 3.57 10.91
C HIS A 132 -16.18 4.68 10.60
#